data_AF-A0A660QSP2-F1
#
_entry.id   AF-A0A660QSP2-F1
#
_cell.length_a   1.000
_cell.length_b   1.000
_cell.length_c   1.000
_cell.angle_alpha   90.00
_cell.angle_beta   90.00
_cell.angle_gamma   90.00
#
_symmetry.space_group_name_H-M   'P 1'
#
loop_
_entity.id
_entity.type
_entity.pdbx_description
1 polymer ?
#
loop_
_entity_poly.entity_id
_entity_poly.type
_entity_poly.pdbx_seq_one_letter_code
_entity_poly.pdbx_strand_id
1 'polypeptide(L)'
;ERCSVLVHVLDISQIEGRDPLEDYMKIKKELSLYSENLLKKPEIVVANKVDLLPEELLKENLRYLEKELETAVIPTSAVTGQGKETLKNAIWKAVSTQRSQMSQVSCTSRSFPKKPSAFRRKLPERFDFQIKKQDQGFVVSGEHIDELLSRFSMPQRDSMRYILNLLEKNGLSRRLKEMGAEDGDTIWLGDRCFEYKE
;
A
#
# COMPACT_ATOMS: atom_id res chain seq x y z
N GLU A 1 16.18 11.52 1.75
CA GLU A 1 16.66 11.58 0.35
C GLU A 1 15.77 10.89 -0.70
N ARG A 2 14.46 10.73 -0.47
CA ARG A 2 13.56 10.02 -1.40
C ARG A 2 12.91 10.96 -2.43
N CYS A 3 13.74 11.70 -3.18
CA CYS A 3 13.31 12.65 -4.19
C CYS A 3 14.17 12.51 -5.46
N SER A 4 13.57 12.70 -6.63
CA SER A 4 14.27 12.65 -7.93
C SER A 4 14.84 14.00 -8.38
N VAL A 5 14.26 15.10 -7.89
CA VAL A 5 14.62 16.48 -8.23
C VAL A 5 14.57 17.31 -6.96
N LEU A 6 15.44 18.31 -6.84
CA LEU A 6 15.45 19.29 -5.75
C LEU A 6 14.93 20.63 -6.26
N VAL A 7 14.13 21.32 -5.45
CA VAL A 7 13.60 22.65 -5.78
C VAL A 7 14.01 23.60 -4.65
N HIS A 8 14.86 24.57 -4.97
CA HIS A 8 15.31 25.60 -4.06
C HIS A 8 14.39 26.80 -4.18
N VAL A 9 13.69 27.14 -3.10
CA VAL A 9 12.80 28.30 -3.07
C VAL A 9 13.51 29.40 -2.28
N LEU A 10 13.90 30.46 -2.97
CA LEU A 10 14.61 31.61 -2.43
C LEU A 10 13.66 32.80 -2.34
N ASP A 11 13.69 33.53 -1.23
CA ASP A 11 12.94 34.78 -1.11
C ASP A 11 13.75 35.92 -1.72
N ILE A 12 13.27 36.53 -2.80
CA ILE A 12 13.99 37.62 -3.46
C ILE A 12 13.59 39.02 -3.00
N SER A 13 12.62 39.13 -2.10
CA SER A 13 12.10 40.44 -1.65
C SER A 13 13.14 41.25 -0.86
N GLN A 14 14.16 40.59 -0.29
CA GLN A 14 15.20 41.21 0.55
C GLN A 14 14.67 42.05 1.73
N ILE A 15 13.38 41.97 2.04
CA ILE A 15 12.72 42.76 3.10
C ILE A 15 13.30 42.44 4.48
N GLU A 16 13.74 41.19 4.66
CA GLU A 16 14.35 40.72 5.91
C GLU A 16 15.87 40.96 5.97
N GLY A 17 16.43 41.71 5.01
CA GLY A 17 17.86 42.03 4.94
C GLY A 17 18.74 40.83 4.58
N ARG A 18 18.16 39.76 4.03
CA ARG A 18 18.89 38.56 3.58
C ARG A 18 19.17 38.62 2.10
N ASP A 19 20.39 38.22 1.71
CA ASP A 19 20.76 38.05 0.31
C ASP A 19 20.32 36.66 -0.18
N PRO A 20 19.48 36.56 -1.24
CA PRO A 20 19.05 35.28 -1.78
C PRO A 20 20.21 34.39 -2.25
N LEU A 21 21.31 35.00 -2.69
CA LEU A 21 22.51 34.27 -3.11
C LEU A 21 23.20 33.59 -1.92
N GLU A 22 23.36 34.30 -0.80
CA GLU A 22 23.91 33.71 0.41
C GLU A 22 23.03 32.57 0.93
N ASP A 23 21.71 32.75 0.90
CA ASP A 23 20.77 31.73 1.37
C ASP A 23 20.88 30.47 0.50
N TYR A 24 21.02 30.60 -0.82
CA TYR A 24 21.29 29.47 -1.70
C TYR A 24 22.60 28.76 -1.34
N MET A 25 23.68 29.51 -1.12
CA MET A 25 24.99 28.95 -0.77
C MET A 25 24.97 28.25 0.59
N LYS A 26 24.24 28.79 1.57
CA LYS A 26 24.02 28.15 2.88
C LYS A 26 23.29 26.82 2.72
N ILE A 27 22.19 26.79 1.97
CA ILE A 27 21.43 25.56 1.70
C ILE A 27 22.30 24.51 0.98
N LYS A 28 23.07 24.92 -0.03
CA LYS A 28 24.04 24.05 -0.73
C LYS A 28 25.05 23.43 0.24
N LYS A 29 25.61 24.25 1.14
CA LYS A 29 26.59 23.80 2.13
C LYS A 29 25.96 22.81 3.12
N GLU A 30 24.76 23.08 3.61
CA GLU A 30 24.02 22.15 4.48
C GLU A 30 23.73 20.83 3.78
N LEU A 31 23.29 20.86 2.52
CA LEU A 31 23.06 19.65 1.72
C LEU A 31 24.35 18.86 1.49
N SER A 32 25.49 19.55 1.28
CA SER A 32 26.80 18.92 1.13
C SER A 32 27.24 18.17 2.38
N LEU A 33 26.98 18.75 3.56
CA LEU A 33 27.30 18.16 4.86
C LEU A 33 26.39 16.96 5.17
N TYR A 34 25.16 16.99 4.68
CA TYR A 34 24.22 15.89 4.87
C TYR A 34 24.52 14.71 3.95
N SER A 35 24.68 14.94 2.64
CA SER A 35 24.90 13.87 1.65
C SER A 35 25.34 14.43 0.29
N GLU A 36 26.54 14.01 -0.16
CA GLU A 36 27.05 14.35 -1.50
C GLU A 36 26.15 13.84 -2.63
N ASN A 37 25.37 12.78 -2.39
CA ASN A 37 24.46 12.23 -3.40
C ASN A 37 23.28 13.16 -3.69
N LEU A 38 22.94 14.08 -2.79
CA LEU A 38 21.91 15.08 -3.04
C LEU A 38 22.39 16.18 -3.98
N LEU A 39 23.66 16.59 -3.89
CA LEU A 39 24.25 17.61 -4.76
C LEU A 39 24.33 17.19 -6.24
N LYS A 40 24.35 15.88 -6.51
CA LYS A 40 24.38 15.34 -7.87
C LYS A 40 23.00 15.31 -8.53
N LYS A 41 21.93 15.56 -7.78
CA LYS A 41 20.58 15.54 -8.31
C LYS A 41 20.29 16.82 -9.10
N PRO A 42 19.41 16.76 -10.11
CA PRO A 42 18.97 17.97 -10.79
C PRO A 42 18.26 18.90 -9.78
N GLU A 43 18.66 20.16 -9.83
CA GLU A 43 18.14 21.24 -9.00
C GLU A 43 17.36 22.24 -9.87
N ILE A 44 16.31 22.82 -9.31
CA ILE A 44 15.54 23.92 -9.90
C ILE A 44 15.57 25.07 -8.90
N VAL A 45 16.01 26.25 -9.32
CA VAL A 45 16.02 27.45 -8.48
C VAL A 45 14.78 28.29 -8.76
N VAL A 46 14.09 28.68 -7.69
CA VAL A 46 12.85 29.42 -7.72
C VAL A 46 13.01 30.69 -6.89
N ALA A 47 12.82 31.83 -7.53
CA ALA A 47 12.74 33.13 -6.88
C ALA A 47 11.28 33.38 -6.48
N ASN A 48 10.99 33.40 -5.18
CA ASN A 48 9.66 33.58 -4.61
C ASN A 48 9.48 35.01 -4.06
N LYS A 49 8.23 35.42 -3.86
CA LYS A 49 7.80 36.77 -3.43
C LYS A 49 8.10 37.89 -4.45
N VAL A 50 8.01 37.57 -5.75
CA VAL A 50 8.21 38.56 -6.83
C VAL A 50 7.19 39.71 -6.80
N ASP A 51 6.04 39.50 -6.14
CA ASP A 51 4.96 40.49 -5.98
C ASP A 51 5.35 41.69 -5.12
N LEU A 52 6.41 41.56 -4.31
CA LEU A 52 6.89 42.64 -3.43
C LEU A 52 7.91 43.56 -4.12
N LEU A 53 8.30 43.24 -5.35
CA LEU A 53 9.31 43.97 -6.09
C LEU A 53 8.70 44.68 -7.31
N PRO A 54 9.11 45.93 -7.61
CA PRO A 54 8.87 46.55 -8.90
C PRO A 54 9.49 45.73 -10.05
N GLU A 55 8.89 45.78 -11.24
CA GLU A 55 9.36 44.99 -12.40
C GLU A 55 10.82 45.21 -12.77
N GLU A 56 11.33 46.44 -12.63
CA GLU A 56 12.72 46.77 -12.96
C GLU A 56 13.70 46.08 -12.00
N LEU A 57 13.47 46.24 -10.70
CA LEU A 57 14.23 45.57 -9.64
C LEU A 57 14.13 44.05 -9.72
N LEU A 58 12.96 43.52 -10.06
CA LEU A 58 12.79 42.08 -10.30
C LEU A 58 13.71 41.58 -11.42
N LYS A 59 13.77 42.29 -12.56
CA LYS A 59 14.62 41.90 -13.69
C LYS A 59 16.10 41.99 -13.35
N GLU A 60 16.51 43.00 -12.60
CA GLU A 60 17.90 43.15 -12.14
C GLU A 60 18.29 42.02 -11.19
N ASN A 61 17.47 41.75 -10.17
CA ASN A 61 17.71 40.69 -9.19
C ASN A 61 17.74 39.30 -9.85
N LEU A 62 16.83 39.03 -10.79
CA LEU A 62 16.84 37.77 -11.54
C LEU A 62 18.11 37.63 -12.38
N ARG A 63 18.51 38.68 -13.12
CA ARG A 63 19.75 38.65 -13.90
C ARG A 63 20.99 38.45 -13.03
N TYR A 64 21.02 39.09 -11.87
CA TYR A 64 22.10 38.92 -10.89
C TYR A 64 22.15 37.46 -10.42
N LEU A 65 21.03 36.88 -9.99
CA LEU A 65 20.97 35.50 -9.52
C LEU A 65 21.30 34.49 -10.63
N GLU A 66 20.76 34.65 -11.83
CA GLU A 66 21.05 33.75 -12.96
C GLU A 66 22.53 33.78 -13.37
N LYS A 67 23.16 34.97 -13.28
CA LYS A 67 24.59 35.13 -13.58
C LYS A 67 25.47 34.46 -12.54
N GLU A 68 25.20 34.67 -11.25
CA GLU A 68 26.00 34.11 -10.16
C GLU A 68 25.79 32.61 -9.97
N LEU A 69 24.57 32.10 -10.25
CA LEU A 69 24.22 30.68 -10.10
C LEU A 69 24.49 29.84 -11.36
N GLU A 70 24.80 30.49 -12.49
CA GLU A 70 24.91 29.88 -13.83
C GLU A 70 23.72 28.95 -14.18
N THR A 71 22.56 29.23 -13.60
CA THR A 71 21.36 28.37 -13.64
C THR A 71 20.13 29.25 -13.83
N ALA A 72 19.18 28.77 -14.63
CA ALA A 72 17.92 29.46 -14.85
C ALA A 72 17.12 29.58 -13.54
N VAL A 73 16.63 30.78 -13.24
CA VAL A 73 15.84 31.07 -12.03
C VAL A 73 14.39 31.34 -12.43
N ILE A 74 13.45 30.62 -11.80
CA ILE A 74 12.03 30.76 -12.11
C ILE A 74 11.40 31.78 -11.15
N PRO A 75 10.94 32.96 -11.63
CA PRO A 75 10.20 33.90 -10.79
C PRO A 75 8.80 33.38 -10.46
N THR A 76 8.43 33.42 -9.19
CA THR A 76 7.14 32.95 -8.68
C THR A 76 6.62 33.84 -7.55
N SER A 77 5.29 33.87 -7.41
CA SER A 77 4.64 34.43 -6.23
C SER A 77 3.61 33.43 -5.73
N ALA A 78 3.76 33.03 -4.47
CA ALA A 78 2.79 32.17 -3.80
C ALA A 78 1.43 32.88 -3.58
N VAL A 79 1.44 34.21 -3.44
CA VAL A 79 0.23 35.01 -3.17
C VAL A 79 -0.58 35.23 -4.45
N THR A 80 0.07 35.69 -5.52
CA THR A 80 -0.62 35.98 -6.79
C THR A 80 -0.78 34.74 -7.67
N GLY A 81 0.00 33.68 -7.40
CA GLY A 81 0.06 32.48 -8.23
C GLY A 81 0.87 32.68 -9.53
N GLN A 82 1.58 33.81 -9.68
CA GLN A 82 2.47 34.06 -10.80
C GLN A 82 3.58 33.00 -10.87
N GLY A 83 3.89 32.54 -12.08
CA GLY A 83 4.97 31.58 -12.32
C GLY A 83 4.66 30.11 -11.98
N LYS A 84 3.47 29.81 -11.43
CA LYS A 84 3.08 28.45 -11.02
C LYS A 84 3.13 27.42 -12.16
N GLU A 85 2.66 27.81 -13.34
CA GLU A 85 2.57 26.89 -14.49
C GLU A 85 3.96 26.61 -15.06
N THR A 86 4.81 27.65 -15.12
CA THR A 86 6.21 27.54 -15.51
C THR A 86 6.96 26.60 -14.57
N LEU A 87 6.79 26.77 -13.26
CA LEU A 87 7.40 25.90 -12.25
C LEU A 87 6.92 24.46 -12.38
N LYS A 88 5.61 24.24 -12.53
CA LYS A 88 5.03 22.90 -12.70
C LYS A 88 5.58 22.19 -13.94
N ASN A 89 5.68 22.89 -15.06
CA ASN A 89 6.24 22.35 -16.30
C ASN A 89 7.74 22.04 -16.18
N ALA A 90 8.50 22.90 -15.49
CA ALA A 90 9.92 22.66 -15.22
C ALA A 90 10.13 21.40 -14.35
N ILE A 91 9.36 21.26 -13.27
CA ILE A 91 9.39 20.09 -12.39
C ILE A 91 8.99 18.83 -13.17
N TRP A 92 7.91 18.88 -13.94
CA TRP A 92 7.45 17.76 -14.75
C TRP A 92 8.54 17.28 -15.71
N LYS A 93 9.17 18.22 -16.43
CA LYS A 93 10.26 17.92 -17.35
C LYS A 93 11.43 17.27 -16.62
N ALA A 94 11.91 17.86 -15.52
CA ALA A 94 13.05 17.32 -14.75
C ALA A 94 12.77 15.91 -14.20
N VAL A 95 11.58 15.68 -13.64
CA VAL A 95 11.17 14.37 -13.13
C VAL A 95 11.03 13.35 -14.25
N SER A 96 10.45 13.74 -15.39
CA SER A 96 10.27 12.84 -16.54
C SER A 96 11.62 12.39 -17.11
N THR A 97 12.58 13.31 -17.26
CA THR A 97 13.95 12.99 -17.70
C THR A 97 14.64 12.03 -16.73
N GLN A 98 14.56 12.31 -15.43
CA GLN A 98 15.16 11.44 -14.40
C GLN A 98 14.54 10.04 -14.37
N ARG A 99 13.21 9.94 -14.51
CA ARG A 99 12.52 8.65 -14.58
C ARG A 99 12.92 7.87 -15.83
N SER A 100 13.03 8.53 -16.98
CA SER A 100 13.49 7.87 -18.22
C SER A 100 14.92 7.34 -18.08
N GLN A 101 15.83 8.13 -17.50
CA GLN A 101 17.21 7.70 -17.22
C GLN A 101 17.25 6.51 -16.25
N MET A 102 16.46 6.56 -15.17
CA MET A 102 16.38 5.46 -14.20
C MET A 102 15.77 4.19 -14.80
N SER A 103 14.76 4.33 -15.67
CA SER A 103 14.14 3.22 -16.41
C SER A 103 15.16 2.49 -17.28
N GLN A 104 16.03 3.25 -17.96
CA GLN A 104 17.09 2.71 -18.81
C GLN A 104 18.20 1.99 -18.02
N VAL A 105 18.43 2.36 -16.76
CA VAL A 105 19.39 1.66 -15.87
C VAL A 105 18.75 0.42 -15.22
N SER A 106 17.42 0.39 -15.07
CA SER A 106 16.67 -0.67 -14.39
C SER A 106 16.45 -1.98 -15.19
N CYS A 107 17.02 -2.10 -16.40
CA CYS A 107 16.96 -3.33 -17.18
C CYS A 107 17.81 -4.48 -16.61
N THR A 108 18.56 -4.26 -15.52
CA THR A 108 19.11 -5.33 -14.68
C THR A 108 18.19 -5.61 -13.48
N SER A 109 17.19 -6.46 -13.73
CA SER A 109 16.44 -7.29 -12.77
C SER A 109 16.15 -6.70 -11.39
N ARG A 110 15.10 -5.88 -11.26
CA ARG A 110 14.27 -5.89 -10.04
C ARG A 110 12.94 -6.54 -10.38
N SER A 111 12.91 -7.88 -10.34
CA SER A 111 11.63 -8.58 -10.33
C SER A 111 10.98 -8.29 -8.98
N PHE A 112 9.97 -7.42 -8.97
CA PHE A 112 9.07 -7.37 -7.83
C PHE A 112 8.51 -8.78 -7.64
N PRO A 113 8.51 -9.33 -6.41
CA PRO A 113 7.91 -10.62 -6.17
C PRO A 113 6.44 -10.52 -6.60
N LYS A 114 6.04 -11.37 -7.55
CA LYS A 114 4.65 -11.45 -7.97
C LYS A 114 3.82 -11.76 -6.73
N LYS A 115 2.78 -10.96 -6.47
CA LYS A 115 1.83 -11.25 -5.40
C LYS A 115 1.36 -12.70 -5.58
N PRO A 116 1.52 -13.58 -4.58
CA PRO A 116 1.09 -14.97 -4.73
C PRO A 116 -0.40 -15.00 -5.06
N SER A 117 -0.79 -15.90 -5.96
CA SER A 117 -2.20 -16.12 -6.28
C SER A 117 -2.92 -16.60 -5.03
N ALA A 118 -4.17 -16.16 -4.85
CA ALA A 118 -4.98 -16.58 -3.72
C ALA A 118 -5.23 -18.10 -3.82
N PHE A 119 -4.54 -18.88 -2.98
CA PHE A 119 -4.74 -20.32 -2.88
C PHE A 119 -6.02 -20.62 -2.09
N ARG A 120 -7.18 -20.60 -2.75
CA ARG A 120 -8.42 -21.10 -2.14
C ARG A 120 -8.56 -22.59 -2.46
N ARG A 121 -8.26 -23.45 -1.49
CA ARG A 121 -8.74 -24.85 -1.52
C ARG A 121 -10.27 -24.83 -1.38
N LYS A 122 -10.98 -25.00 -2.50
CA LYS A 122 -12.42 -25.31 -2.48
C LYS A 122 -12.56 -26.67 -1.78
N LEU A 123 -13.37 -26.75 -0.73
CA LEU A 123 -13.75 -28.07 -0.24
C LEU A 123 -14.61 -28.75 -1.31
N PRO A 124 -14.46 -30.06 -1.49
CA PRO A 124 -15.39 -30.81 -2.31
C PRO A 124 -16.80 -30.72 -1.69
N GLU A 125 -17.81 -30.49 -2.53
CA GLU A 125 -19.21 -30.42 -2.08
C GLU A 125 -19.72 -31.78 -1.57
N ARG A 126 -19.03 -32.87 -1.96
CA ARG A 126 -19.27 -34.21 -1.49
C ARG A 126 -18.02 -34.82 -0.88
N PHE A 127 -18.14 -35.38 0.32
CA PHE A 127 -17.06 -36.09 0.98
C PHE A 127 -17.60 -37.30 1.75
N ASP A 128 -16.75 -38.31 1.87
CA ASP A 128 -17.06 -39.49 2.64
C ASP A 128 -16.79 -39.26 4.13
N PHE A 129 -17.69 -39.81 4.94
CA PHE A 129 -17.57 -39.84 6.40
C PHE A 129 -18.02 -41.20 6.92
N GLN A 130 -17.46 -41.60 8.06
CA GLN A 130 -17.77 -42.86 8.74
C GLN A 130 -18.50 -42.55 10.05
N ILE A 131 -19.56 -43.31 10.31
CA ILE A 131 -20.30 -43.26 11.56
C ILE A 131 -19.95 -44.52 12.36
N LYS A 132 -19.53 -44.35 13.61
CA LYS A 132 -19.28 -45.44 14.55
C LYS A 132 -20.25 -45.33 15.72
N LYS A 133 -20.90 -46.43 16.07
CA LYS A 133 -21.75 -46.51 17.27
C LYS A 133 -20.87 -46.72 18.50
N GLN A 134 -21.02 -45.89 19.52
CA GLN A 134 -20.38 -46.03 20.83
C GLN A 134 -21.45 -46.05 21.93
N ASP A 135 -21.05 -46.39 23.16
CA ASP A 135 -21.95 -46.56 24.31
C ASP A 135 -22.71 -45.27 24.70
N GLN A 136 -22.25 -44.09 24.27
CA GLN A 136 -22.86 -42.79 24.55
C GLN A 136 -23.35 -42.05 23.28
N GLY A 137 -23.60 -42.78 22.19
CA GLY A 137 -24.20 -42.24 20.96
C GLY A 137 -23.43 -42.56 19.67
N PHE A 138 -23.58 -41.71 18.65
CA PHE A 138 -23.00 -41.92 17.33
C PHE A 138 -21.84 -40.96 17.07
N VAL A 139 -20.65 -41.48 16.79
CA VAL A 139 -19.47 -40.67 16.46
C VAL A 139 -19.32 -40.59 14.95
N VAL A 140 -19.34 -39.37 14.40
CA VAL A 140 -19.15 -39.08 12.99
C VAL A 140 -17.72 -38.59 12.79
N SER A 141 -16.95 -39.29 11.96
CA SER A 141 -15.53 -39.01 11.71
C SER A 141 -15.22 -39.00 10.22
N GLY A 142 -14.28 -38.15 9.80
CA GLY A 142 -13.82 -38.09 8.42
C GLY A 142 -12.79 -36.98 8.20
N GLU A 143 -11.85 -37.21 7.29
CA GLU A 143 -10.74 -36.28 7.00
C GLU A 143 -11.23 -34.86 6.68
N HIS A 144 -12.30 -34.75 5.89
CA HIS A 144 -12.90 -33.49 5.51
C HIS A 144 -13.71 -32.83 6.65
N ILE A 145 -14.24 -33.63 7.58
CA ILE A 145 -14.95 -33.12 8.76
C ILE A 145 -13.94 -32.49 9.72
N ASP A 146 -12.79 -33.14 9.93
CA ASP A 146 -11.71 -32.60 10.76
C ASP A 146 -11.12 -31.32 10.14
N GLU A 147 -10.99 -31.28 8.81
CA GLU A 147 -10.60 -30.04 8.10
C GLU A 147 -11.67 -28.93 8.26
N LEU A 148 -12.96 -29.26 8.19
CA LEU A 148 -14.05 -28.31 8.44
C LEU A 148 -14.01 -27.78 9.87
N LEU A 149 -13.90 -28.68 10.86
CA LEU A 149 -13.86 -28.32 12.27
C LEU A 149 -12.64 -27.45 12.60
N SER A 150 -11.46 -27.77 12.05
CA SER A 150 -10.27 -26.93 12.21
C SER A 150 -10.40 -25.55 11.56
N ARG A 151 -11.09 -25.44 10.41
CA ARG A 151 -11.38 -24.14 9.77
C ARG A 151 -12.36 -23.28 10.55
N PHE A 152 -13.32 -23.89 11.25
CA PHE A 152 -14.42 -23.20 11.94
C PHE A 152 -14.28 -23.22 13.47
N SER A 153 -13.05 -23.11 14.00
CA SER A 153 -12.70 -23.16 15.44
C SER A 153 -13.51 -22.25 16.39
N MET A 154 -14.39 -21.37 15.89
CA MET A 154 -15.20 -20.44 16.69
C MET A 154 -16.56 -21.03 17.10
N PRO A 155 -17.09 -20.67 18.28
CA PRO A 155 -18.43 -21.07 18.76
C PRO A 155 -19.52 -20.18 18.16
N GLN A 156 -19.51 -19.97 16.85
CA GLN A 156 -20.58 -19.23 16.16
C GLN A 156 -21.66 -20.21 15.72
N ARG A 157 -22.90 -19.95 16.15
CA ARG A 157 -24.10 -20.76 15.82
C ARG A 157 -24.24 -21.00 14.32
N ASP A 158 -23.82 -20.04 13.49
CA ASP A 158 -23.92 -20.12 12.02
C ASP A 158 -22.96 -21.12 11.40
N SER A 159 -21.76 -21.31 11.96
CA SER A 159 -20.78 -22.27 11.45
C SER A 159 -21.23 -23.72 11.65
N MET A 160 -21.88 -24.00 12.77
CA MET A 160 -22.45 -25.33 13.01
C MET A 160 -23.60 -25.63 12.07
N ARG A 161 -24.47 -24.65 11.82
CA ARG A 161 -25.56 -24.79 10.85
C ARG A 161 -25.02 -25.08 9.44
N TYR A 162 -23.92 -24.44 9.05
CA TYR A 162 -23.27 -24.71 7.77
C TYR A 162 -22.73 -26.15 7.69
N ILE A 163 -22.05 -26.63 8.73
CA ILE A 163 -21.51 -28.00 8.78
C ILE A 163 -22.64 -29.04 8.77
N LEU A 164 -23.71 -28.84 9.56
CA LEU A 164 -24.86 -29.74 9.58
C LEU A 164 -25.56 -29.79 8.23
N ASN A 165 -25.84 -28.64 7.61
CA ASN A 165 -26.40 -28.58 6.25
C ASN A 165 -25.51 -29.32 5.23
N LEU A 166 -24.20 -29.24 5.39
CA LEU A 166 -23.25 -29.91 4.51
C LEU A 166 -23.24 -31.44 4.73
N LEU A 167 -23.36 -31.89 5.98
CA LEU A 167 -23.49 -33.31 6.32
C LEU A 167 -24.84 -33.88 5.87
N GLU A 168 -25.93 -33.14 5.99
CA GLU A 168 -27.25 -33.50 5.46
C GLU A 168 -27.22 -33.66 3.93
N LYS A 169 -26.58 -32.71 3.22
CA LYS A 169 -26.37 -32.82 1.77
C LYS A 169 -25.57 -34.08 1.38
N ASN A 170 -24.73 -34.58 2.28
CA ASN A 170 -23.96 -35.82 2.11
C ASN A 170 -24.67 -37.06 2.67
N GLY A 171 -25.91 -36.94 3.14
CA GLY A 171 -26.76 -38.07 3.53
C GLY A 171 -26.58 -38.55 4.98
N LEU A 172 -26.21 -37.68 5.91
CA LEU A 172 -26.05 -38.01 7.34
C LEU A 172 -27.30 -38.66 7.94
N SER A 173 -28.48 -38.07 7.77
CA SER A 173 -29.74 -38.57 8.32
C SER A 173 -30.09 -39.98 7.82
N ARG A 174 -29.91 -40.22 6.52
CA ARG A 174 -30.12 -41.55 5.93
C ARG A 174 -29.20 -42.60 6.55
N ARG A 175 -27.92 -42.29 6.71
CA ARG A 175 -26.93 -43.23 7.29
C ARG A 175 -27.17 -43.48 8.77
N LEU A 176 -27.61 -42.46 9.53
CA LEU A 176 -27.98 -42.62 10.94
C LEU A 176 -29.23 -43.51 11.10
N LYS A 177 -30.22 -43.33 10.23
CA LYS A 177 -31.44 -44.16 10.21
C LYS A 177 -31.14 -45.62 9.87
N GLU A 178 -30.27 -45.87 8.90
CA GLU A 178 -29.79 -47.22 8.55
C GLU A 178 -29.05 -47.90 9.72
N MET A 179 -28.45 -47.12 10.62
CA MET A 179 -27.78 -47.61 11.84
C MET A 179 -28.70 -47.67 13.08
N GLY A 180 -29.98 -47.28 12.94
CA GLY A 180 -30.98 -47.33 13.99
C GLY A 180 -30.85 -46.24 15.05
N ALA A 181 -30.55 -45.00 14.64
CA ALA A 181 -30.62 -43.84 15.53
C ALA A 181 -32.09 -43.43 15.77
N GLU A 182 -32.43 -43.10 17.01
CA GLU A 182 -33.74 -42.60 17.44
C GLU A 182 -33.69 -41.12 17.78
N ASP A 183 -34.86 -40.45 17.79
CA ASP A 183 -34.97 -39.06 18.19
C ASP A 183 -34.52 -38.86 19.65
N GLY A 184 -33.58 -37.93 19.87
CA GLY A 184 -32.95 -37.70 21.17
C GLY A 184 -31.55 -38.33 21.32
N ASP A 185 -31.08 -39.12 20.35
CA ASP A 185 -29.73 -39.68 20.39
C ASP A 185 -28.65 -38.60 20.27
N THR A 186 -27.52 -38.81 20.95
CA THR A 186 -26.40 -37.87 20.91
C THR A 186 -25.43 -38.21 19.77
N ILE A 187 -25.18 -37.24 18.89
CA ILE A 187 -24.21 -37.32 17.79
C ILE A 187 -22.97 -36.53 18.13
N TRP A 188 -21.82 -37.18 18.06
CA TRP A 188 -20.51 -36.59 18.31
C TRP A 188 -19.79 -36.27 16.99
N LEU A 189 -19.34 -35.03 16.85
CA LEU A 189 -18.54 -34.49 15.75
C LEU A 189 -17.26 -33.89 16.35
N GLY A 190 -16.17 -34.67 16.35
CA GLY A 190 -14.94 -34.32 17.08
C GLY A 190 -15.25 -34.10 18.57
N ASP A 191 -14.93 -32.91 19.08
CA ASP A 191 -15.14 -32.54 20.50
C ASP A 191 -16.55 -31.99 20.80
N ARG A 192 -17.48 -32.03 19.84
CA ARG A 192 -18.83 -31.42 19.97
C ARG A 192 -19.92 -32.48 19.89
N CYS A 193 -20.95 -32.35 20.73
CA CYS A 193 -22.13 -33.22 20.77
C CYS A 193 -23.41 -32.48 20.34
N PHE A 194 -24.31 -33.17 19.66
CA PHE A 194 -25.60 -32.67 19.20
C PHE A 194 -26.71 -33.68 19.47
N GLU A 195 -27.91 -33.20 19.71
CA GLU A 195 -29.10 -34.05 19.80
C GLU A 195 -29.64 -34.28 18.39
N TYR A 196 -29.87 -35.55 18.03
CA TYR A 196 -30.51 -35.93 16.78
C TYR A 196 -32.01 -35.65 16.88
N LYS A 197 -32.55 -34.95 15.88
CA LYS A 197 -33.99 -34.75 15.68
C LYS A 197 -34.28 -34.96 14.20
N GLU A 198 -35.19 -35.86 13.87
CA GLU A 198 -35.66 -36.08 12.49
C GLU A 198 -36.43 -34.87 11.93
#